data_AF-A0A3B8VNZ0-F1
#
_entry.id   AF-A0A3B8VNZ0-F1
#
_cell.length_a   1.000
_cell.length_b   1.000
_cell.length_c   1.000
_cell.angle_alpha   90.00
_cell.angle_beta   90.00
_cell.angle_gamma   90.00
#
_symmetry.space_group_name_H-M   'P 1'
#
loop_
_entity.id
_entity.type
_entity.pdbx_description
1 polymer ?
#
loop_
_entity_poly.entity_id
_entity_poly.type
_entity_poly.pdbx_seq_one_letter_code
_entity_poly.pdbx_strand_id
1 'polypeptide(L)' 'FGDGDGQLNMPWGNAVDEDGNVYVCDWRNDRIQKFSADGAFLMKFGSSGAENGQFDRPSSVAV' A
#
# COMPACT_ATOMS: atom_id res chain seq x y z
N PHE A 1 5.86 -3.97 -14.47
CA PHE A 1 4.80 -4.31 -13.52
C PHE A 1 5.46 -4.61 -12.19
N GLY A 2 4.83 -4.23 -11.09
CA GLY A 2 5.38 -4.40 -9.76
C GLY A 2 4.38 -5.20 -8.96
N ASP A 3 4.53 -6.52 -8.94
CA ASP A 3 3.48 -7.44 -8.46
C ASP A 3 3.92 -8.13 -7.15
N GLY A 4 5.24 -8.17 -6.91
CA GLY A 4 5.85 -8.73 -5.71
C GLY A 4 5.82 -7.80 -4.49
N ASP A 5 6.30 -8.33 -3.37
CA ASP A 5 6.44 -7.58 -2.12
C ASP A 5 7.47 -6.46 -2.28
N GLY A 6 7.11 -5.27 -1.80
CA GLY A 6 7.92 -4.05 -1.93
C GLY A 6 7.97 -3.46 -3.35
N GLN A 7 7.27 -4.07 -4.32
CA GLN A 7 7.13 -3.52 -5.66
C GLN A 7 5.81 -2.75 -5.77
N LEU A 8 5.82 -1.60 -6.43
CA LEU A 8 4.65 -0.73 -6.58
C LEU A 8 4.25 -0.63 -8.06
N ASN A 9 2.96 -0.39 -8.31
CA ASN A 9 2.36 -0.23 -9.62
C ASN A 9 1.39 0.96 -9.62
N MET A 10 1.86 2.10 -10.14
CA MET A 10 1.16 3.39 -10.09
C MET A 10 0.76 3.79 -8.66
N PRO A 11 1.71 3.90 -7.71
CA PRO A 11 1.39 4.34 -6.36
C PRO A 11 0.81 5.77 -6.38
N TRP A 12 -0.15 6.03 -5.48
CA TRP A 12 -0.82 7.33 -5.40
C TRP A 12 -0.57 8.00 -4.05
N GLY A 13 -1.50 7.91 -3.09
CA GLY A 13 -1.31 8.49 -1.77
C GLY A 13 -0.41 7.66 -0.87
N ASN A 14 0.24 8.35 0.06
CA ASN A 14 1.02 7.73 1.13
C ASN A 14 0.80 8.48 2.45
N ALA A 15 1.06 7.80 3.56
CA ALA A 15 1.04 8.35 4.91
C ALA A 15 2.18 7.76 5.75
N VAL A 16 2.58 8.45 6.82
CA VAL A 16 3.68 8.03 7.69
C VAL A 16 3.17 8.02 9.13
N ASP A 17 3.31 6.88 9.83
CA ASP A 17 2.90 6.74 11.23
C ASP A 17 3.95 7.32 12.19
N GLU A 18 3.63 7.39 13.49
CA GLU A 18 4.52 7.95 14.52
C GLU A 18 5.85 7.16 14.68
N ASP A 19 5.86 5.89 14.29
CA ASP A 19 7.04 5.02 14.28
C ASP A 19 7.89 5.21 13.00
N GLY A 20 7.47 6.08 12.09
CA GLY A 20 8.15 6.37 10.82
C GLY A 20 7.88 5.35 9.71
N ASN A 21 6.89 4.47 9.87
CA ASN A 21 6.53 3.54 8.82
C ASN A 21 5.67 4.22 7.74
N VAL A 22 5.98 3.90 6.49
CA VAL A 22 5.32 4.48 5.31
C VAL A 22 4.25 3.52 4.80
N TYR A 23 3.01 3.99 4.71
CA TYR A 23 1.90 3.31 4.07
C TYR A 23 1.72 3.88 2.67
N VAL A 24 1.67 3.03 1.65
CA VAL A 24 1.53 3.45 0.25
C VAL A 24 0.30 2.78 -0.37
N CYS A 25 -0.58 3.57 -0.97
CA CYS A 25 -1.66 3.09 -1.81
C CYS A 25 -1.10 2.66 -3.17
N ASP A 26 -1.08 1.36 -3.40
CA ASP A 26 -0.61 0.74 -4.63
C ASP A 26 -1.78 0.59 -5.61
N TRP A 27 -2.18 1.72 -6.18
CA TRP A 27 -3.48 1.93 -6.84
C TRP A 27 -3.80 0.89 -7.91
N ARG A 28 -2.83 0.49 -8.75
CA ARG A 28 -3.11 -0.45 -9.84
C ARG A 28 -3.13 -1.92 -9.38
N ASN A 29 -2.63 -2.17 -8.17
CA ASN A 29 -2.62 -3.51 -7.58
C ASN A 29 -3.71 -3.68 -6.51
N ASP A 30 -4.55 -2.66 -6.29
CA ASP A 30 -5.65 -2.69 -5.34
C ASP A 30 -5.21 -3.16 -3.93
N ARG A 31 -4.05 -2.67 -3.49
CA ARG A 31 -3.46 -3.02 -2.19
C ARG A 31 -2.83 -1.81 -1.52
N ILE A 32 -2.61 -1.92 -0.22
CA ILE A 32 -1.76 -1.01 0.54
C ILE A 32 -0.53 -1.78 0.98
N GLN A 33 0.65 -1.17 0.88
CA GLN A 33 1.90 -1.73 1.38
C GLN A 33 2.47 -0.83 2.47
N LYS A 34 2.96 -1.45 3.54
CA LYS A 34 3.65 -0.80 4.66
C LYS A 34 5.15 -1.07 4.53
N PHE A 35 5.93 -0.01 4.67
CA PHE A 35 7.38 -0.02 4.66
C PHE A 35 7.91 0.59 5.95
N SER A 36 9.08 0.16 6.41
CA SER A 36 9.81 0.84 7.48
C SER A 36 10.41 2.16 6.99
N ALA A 37 10.91 2.98 7.92
CA ALA A 37 11.54 4.27 7.62
C ALA A 37 12.75 4.17 6.67
N ASP A 38 13.43 3.02 6.65
CA ASP A 38 14.55 2.71 5.75
C ASP A 38 14.11 2.10 4.40
N GLY A 39 12.80 1.96 4.18
CA GLY A 39 12.20 1.46 2.94
C GLY A 39 12.10 -0.07 2.85
N ALA A 40 12.38 -0.81 3.92
CA ALA A 40 12.17 -2.26 3.90
C ALA A 40 10.67 -2.58 3.89
N PHE A 41 10.27 -3.56 3.07
CA PHE A 41 8.90 -4.06 3.06
C PHE A 41 8.56 -4.73 4.39
N LEU A 42 7.46 -4.31 5.02
CA LEU A 42 6.99 -4.89 6.28
C LEU A 42 5.78 -5.79 6.06
N MET A 43 4.77 -5.29 5.35
CA MET A 43 3.53 -6.04 5.09
C MET A 43 2.73 -5.42 3.95
N LYS A 44 1.75 -6.19 3.46
CA LYS A 44 0.72 -5.72 2.55
C LYS A 44 -0.65 -6.24 2.97
N PHE A 45 -1.68 -5.51 2.58
CA PHE A 45 -3.06 -5.93 2.74
C PHE A 45 -3.92 -5.33 1.63
N GLY A 46 -5.04 -5.96 1.33
CA GLY A 46 -5.85 -5.62 0.17
C GLY A 46 -5.61 -6.54 -1.03
N SER A 47 -6.67 -6.71 -1.80
CA SER A 47 -6.68 -7.30 -3.13
C SER A 47 -7.84 -6.72 -3.93
N SER A 48 -7.82 -6.83 -5.25
CA SER A 48 -8.92 -6.35 -6.09
C SER A 48 -10.29 -6.93 -5.70
N GLY A 49 -11.30 -6.08 -5.57
CA GLY A 49 -12.70 -6.48 -5.43
C GLY A 49 -13.51 -5.57 -4.48
N ALA A 50 -14.69 -6.04 -4.08
CA ALA A 50 -15.68 -5.28 -3.31
C ALA A 50 -16.06 -5.91 -1.96
N GLU A 51 -15.45 -7.04 -1.61
CA GLU A 51 -15.68 -7.71 -0.33
C GLU A 51 -14.83 -7.10 0.79
N ASN A 52 -15.07 -7.53 2.03
CA ASN A 52 -14.30 -7.07 3.17
C ASN A 52 -12.81 -7.38 3.00
N GLY A 53 -11.96 -6.36 3.16
CA GLY A 53 -10.52 -6.47 2.93
C GLY A 53 -10.08 -6.41 1.47
N GLN A 54 -11.01 -6.23 0.52
CA GLN A 54 -10.70 -5.94 -0.87
C GLN A 54 -10.77 -4.43 -1.14
N PHE A 55 -10.05 -3.98 -2.18
CA PHE A 55 -10.05 -2.61 -2.65
C PHE A 55 -10.36 -2.55 -4.15
N ASP A 56 -10.86 -1.39 -4.57
CA ASP A 56 -10.91 -0.99 -5.98
C ASP A 56 -10.24 0.38 -6.05
N ARG A 57 -9.00 0.40 -6.56
CA ARG A 57 -8.24 1.61 -6.87
C ARG A 57 -8.09 2.56 -5.68
N PRO A 58 -7.47 2.11 -4.56
CA PRO A 58 -7.27 2.96 -3.40
C PRO A 58 -6.40 4.16 -3.76
N SER A 59 -6.84 5.36 -3.40
CA SER A 59 -6.20 6.61 -3.83
C SER A 59 -5.41 7.33 -2.75
N SER A 60 -5.83 7.24 -1.49
CA SER A 60 -5.16 7.87 -0.36
C SER A 60 -5.26 7.03 0.89
N VAL A 61 -4.31 7.21 1.79
CA VAL A 61 -4.27 6.65 3.13
C VAL A 61 -3.96 7.77 4.12
N ALA A 62 -4.46 7.64 5.34
CA ALA A 62 -4.12 8.46 6.49
C ALA A 62 -3.91 7.54 7.70
N VAL A 63 -3.07 7.96 8.63
CA VAL A 63 -2.71 7.23 9.85
C VAL A 63 -2.89 8.13 11.07
#